data_AF-A0A2V8KXC1-F1
#
_entry.id   AF-A0A2V8KXC1-F1
#
_cell.length_a   1.000
_cell.length_b   1.000
_cell.length_c   1.000
_cell.angle_alpha   90.00
_cell.angle_beta   90.00
_cell.angle_gamma   90.00
#
_symmetry.space_group_name_H-M   'P 1'
#
loop_
_entity.id
_entity.type
_entity.pdbx_description
1 polymer ?
#
loop_
_entity_poly.entity_id
_entity_poly.type
_entity_poly.pdbx_seq_one_letter_code
_entity_poly.pdbx_strand_id
1 'polypeptide(L)'
;MKTTAYPSRVGATPIGQGLVAEETVEEETVVEKLEGPVFPYGKIPDNEIRYAFETDTGRWVIARSNARYINHSCDPNCYIAENLDVLTSRKVHKGEELTVMYNEMPLEKYMKSGSILPDWDERRSFDCFCGTPKCIGRINRYVVPVPGDPNINGVRMGAVERRGRGMFARRKFLKGELIERAPVIALNEKQWPFAQKTILSDYAFDWGEHDEQAAIALGYVSIYNHSYSPNAQLEELLDELMMEVVAIRDIEPDEEITINYNGDPAKQDPLWFTEQAPKRRTRKRGSSH
;
A
#
# COMPACT_ATOMS: atom_id res chain seq x y z
N MET A 1 7.56 -25.65 27.39
CA MET A 1 7.61 -25.13 26.01
C MET A 1 8.98 -24.49 25.84
N LYS A 2 9.71 -24.84 24.77
CA LYS A 2 10.92 -24.07 24.42
C LYS A 2 10.44 -22.66 24.09
N THR A 3 10.85 -21.67 24.88
CA THR A 3 10.66 -20.27 24.51
C THR A 3 11.43 -20.04 23.22
N THR A 4 10.69 -19.82 22.13
CA THR A 4 11.27 -19.31 20.89
C THR A 4 11.99 -18.01 21.25
N ALA A 5 13.29 -17.93 20.96
CA ALA A 5 14.05 -16.72 21.19
C ALA A 5 13.82 -15.80 19.98
N TYR A 6 13.21 -14.65 20.21
CA TYR A 6 13.06 -13.60 19.21
C TYR A 6 14.20 -12.56 19.36
N PRO A 7 14.58 -11.83 18.30
CA PRO A 7 15.61 -10.78 18.35
C PRO A 7 15.13 -9.49 19.03
N SER A 8 14.32 -9.62 20.08
CA SER A 8 13.78 -8.53 20.88
C SER A 8 13.80 -8.85 22.37
N ARG A 9 13.82 -7.79 23.18
CA ARG A 9 13.76 -7.89 24.63
C ARG A 9 12.90 -6.79 25.22
N VAL A 10 12.37 -7.02 26.41
CA VAL A 10 11.74 -5.97 27.21
C VAL A 10 12.82 -5.05 27.76
N GLY A 11 12.66 -3.73 27.58
CA GLY A 11 13.59 -2.71 28.04
C GLY A 11 12.86 -1.46 28.54
N ALA A 12 13.60 -0.56 29.18
CA ALA A 12 13.10 0.77 29.51
C ALA A 12 13.14 1.67 28.27
N THR A 13 12.10 2.47 28.08
CA THR A 13 11.94 3.44 27.00
C THR A 13 11.44 4.77 27.58
N PRO A 14 11.47 5.88 26.83
CA PRO A 14 11.03 7.19 27.35
C PRO A 14 9.59 7.22 27.89
N ILE A 15 8.75 6.25 27.50
CA ILE A 15 7.33 6.16 27.86
C ILE A 15 6.99 4.96 28.75
N GLY A 16 7.99 4.30 29.33
CA GLY A 16 7.82 3.20 30.29
C GLY A 16 8.63 1.97 29.92
N GLN A 17 8.00 0.79 29.93
CA GLN A 17 8.60 -0.41 29.37
C GLN A 17 8.20 -0.52 27.89
N GLY A 18 9.11 -1.05 27.08
CA GLY A 18 8.91 -1.26 25.65
C GLY A 18 9.61 -2.52 25.17
N LEU A 19 9.27 -2.97 23.96
CA LEU A 19 10.12 -3.90 23.22
C LEU A 19 11.26 -3.15 22.55
N VAL A 20 12.46 -3.72 22.61
CA VAL A 20 13.68 -3.14 22.05
C VAL A 20 14.40 -4.19 21.23
N ALA A 21 14.88 -3.81 20.05
CA ALA A 21 15.66 -4.69 19.18
C ALA A 21 16.97 -5.10 19.88
N GLU A 22 17.22 -6.40 20.01
CA GLU A 22 18.42 -6.92 20.66
C GLU A 22 19.63 -6.95 19.72
N GLU A 23 19.36 -6.99 18.43
CA GLU A 23 20.31 -6.89 17.33
C GLU A 23 19.74 -6.06 16.18
N THR A 24 20.59 -5.73 15.21
CA THR A 24 20.12 -5.07 13.98
C THR A 24 19.45 -6.11 13.10
N VAL A 25 18.21 -5.85 12.71
CA VAL A 25 17.39 -6.74 11.87
C VAL A 25 16.99 -6.00 10.58
N GLU A 26 16.84 -6.75 9.49
CA GLU A 26 16.35 -6.19 8.22
C GLU A 26 14.82 -6.05 8.25
N GLU A 27 14.25 -5.47 7.20
CA GLU A 27 12.81 -5.46 6.93
C GLU A 27 12.26 -6.89 6.82
N GLU A 28 10.97 -7.09 7.10
CA GLU A 28 10.28 -8.39 7.09
C GLU A 28 10.86 -9.45 8.05
N THR A 29 11.52 -9.01 9.12
CA THR A 29 12.04 -9.91 10.15
C THR A 29 11.03 -10.08 11.28
N VAL A 30 10.72 -11.33 11.65
CA VAL A 30 9.89 -11.63 12.84
C VAL A 30 10.66 -11.31 14.11
N VAL A 31 10.19 -10.31 14.86
CA VAL A 31 10.85 -9.80 16.08
C VAL A 31 10.14 -10.20 17.37
N GLU A 32 8.89 -10.64 17.29
CA GLU A 32 8.10 -11.14 18.43
C GLU A 32 6.81 -11.80 17.89
N LYS A 33 6.06 -12.51 18.74
CA LYS A 33 4.73 -13.03 18.39
C LYS A 33 3.72 -12.72 19.48
N LEU A 34 2.51 -12.30 19.11
CA LEU A 34 1.42 -12.13 20.07
C LEU A 34 0.87 -13.51 20.45
N GLU A 35 1.22 -13.97 21.64
CA GLU A 35 0.75 -15.25 22.17
C GLU A 35 -0.10 -15.02 23.42
N GLY A 36 -1.27 -15.63 23.47
CA GLY A 36 -2.16 -15.52 24.61
C GLY A 36 -3.56 -16.07 24.36
N PRO A 37 -4.45 -15.96 25.36
CA PRO A 37 -5.84 -16.37 25.23
C PRO A 37 -6.60 -15.47 24.25
N VAL A 38 -7.52 -16.07 23.49
CA VAL A 38 -8.35 -15.41 22.48
C VAL A 38 -9.79 -15.28 22.98
N PHE A 39 -10.35 -14.08 22.90
CA PHE A 39 -11.70 -13.75 23.37
C PHE A 39 -12.55 -13.10 22.27
N PRO A 40 -13.89 -13.25 22.32
CA PRO A 40 -14.79 -12.31 21.67
C PRO A 40 -14.59 -10.90 22.25
N TYR A 41 -14.69 -9.86 21.42
CA TYR A 41 -14.42 -8.48 21.83
C TYR A 41 -15.15 -8.04 23.10
N GLY A 42 -16.47 -8.28 23.16
CA GLY A 42 -17.30 -7.92 24.34
C GLY A 42 -17.03 -8.72 25.62
N LYS A 43 -16.07 -9.68 25.60
CA LYS A 43 -15.64 -10.46 26.76
C LYS A 43 -14.24 -10.09 27.26
N ILE A 44 -13.58 -9.13 26.61
CA ILE A 44 -12.26 -8.65 27.03
C ILE A 44 -12.44 -7.82 28.32
N PRO A 45 -11.70 -8.12 29.40
CA PRO A 45 -11.71 -7.30 30.61
C PRO A 45 -11.24 -5.86 30.34
N ASP A 46 -11.86 -4.88 31.01
CA ASP A 46 -11.56 -3.45 30.80
C ASP A 46 -10.08 -3.11 31.02
N ASN A 47 -9.43 -3.75 31.99
CA ASN A 47 -8.01 -3.54 32.29
C ASN A 47 -7.06 -4.24 31.30
N GLU A 48 -7.57 -5.09 30.41
CA GLU A 48 -6.79 -5.85 29.44
C GLU A 48 -6.98 -5.35 28.00
N ILE A 49 -7.99 -4.52 27.74
CA ILE A 49 -8.36 -4.11 26.37
C ILE A 49 -7.24 -3.39 25.61
N ARG A 50 -6.31 -2.74 26.32
CA ARG A 50 -5.14 -2.06 25.73
C ARG A 50 -4.01 -3.02 25.34
N TYR A 51 -4.09 -4.28 25.75
CA TYR A 51 -3.16 -5.35 25.37
C TYR A 51 -3.79 -6.34 24.39
N ALA A 52 -4.99 -6.02 23.89
CA ALA A 52 -5.75 -6.87 23.01
C ALA A 52 -5.59 -6.43 21.55
N PHE A 53 -5.43 -7.40 20.64
CA PHE A 53 -5.27 -7.17 19.21
C PHE A 53 -6.26 -8.06 18.43
N GLU A 54 -6.84 -7.51 17.36
CA GLU A 54 -7.79 -8.23 16.50
C GLU A 54 -7.05 -9.33 15.72
N THR A 55 -7.69 -10.48 15.59
CA THR A 55 -7.29 -11.61 14.74
C THR A 55 -8.09 -11.58 13.44
N ASP A 56 -7.61 -12.25 12.40
CA ASP A 56 -8.34 -12.56 11.15
C ASP A 56 -9.78 -13.11 11.35
N THR A 57 -10.01 -13.88 12.43
CA THR A 57 -11.33 -14.44 12.76
C THR A 57 -12.33 -13.47 13.41
N GLY A 58 -11.98 -12.18 13.55
CA GLY A 58 -12.78 -11.18 14.28
C GLY A 58 -12.80 -11.37 15.80
N ARG A 59 -11.97 -12.29 16.32
CA ARG A 59 -11.68 -12.45 17.74
C ARG A 59 -10.44 -11.63 18.13
N TRP A 60 -10.10 -11.62 19.40
CA TRP A 60 -9.04 -10.77 19.94
C TRP A 60 -8.11 -11.56 20.84
N VAL A 61 -6.81 -11.51 20.54
CA VAL A 61 -5.75 -12.09 21.38
C VAL A 61 -5.36 -11.08 22.45
N ILE A 62 -5.28 -11.51 23.72
CA ILE A 62 -4.67 -10.71 24.79
C ILE A 62 -3.23 -11.19 24.96
N ALA A 63 -2.27 -10.36 24.61
CA ALA A 63 -0.86 -10.75 24.62
C ALA A 63 -0.36 -11.07 26.04
N ARG A 64 0.21 -12.27 26.21
CA ARG A 64 0.88 -12.74 27.43
C ARG A 64 2.38 -12.98 27.21
N SER A 65 2.83 -13.09 25.96
CA SER A 65 4.25 -13.00 25.58
C SER A 65 4.83 -11.60 25.82
N ASN A 66 6.12 -11.43 25.55
CA ASN A 66 6.77 -10.12 25.62
C ASN A 66 6.16 -9.10 24.64
N ALA A 67 5.43 -9.55 23.60
CA ALA A 67 4.65 -8.71 22.70
C ALA A 67 3.76 -7.69 23.42
N ARG A 68 3.30 -8.00 24.64
CA ARG A 68 2.46 -7.10 25.44
C ARG A 68 3.12 -5.76 25.79
N TYR A 69 4.45 -5.68 25.70
CA TYR A 69 5.22 -4.47 25.96
C TYR A 69 5.51 -3.68 24.68
N ILE A 70 5.03 -4.11 23.51
CA ILE A 70 5.23 -3.34 22.28
C ILE A 70 4.46 -2.03 22.39
N ASN A 71 5.13 -0.89 22.24
CA ASN A 71 4.50 0.42 22.39
C ASN A 71 3.89 0.92 21.08
N HIS A 72 3.02 1.93 21.20
CA HIS A 72 2.46 2.62 20.06
C HIS A 72 3.42 3.68 19.50
N SER A 73 3.52 3.76 18.17
CA SER A 73 4.02 4.93 17.45
C SER A 73 3.05 5.33 16.33
N CYS A 74 2.89 6.63 16.07
CA CYS A 74 2.18 7.13 14.89
C CYS A 74 3.00 7.01 13.59
N ASP A 75 4.27 6.63 13.70
CA ASP A 75 5.19 6.32 12.61
C ASP A 75 5.97 5.05 13.02
N PRO A 76 5.30 3.88 13.02
CA PRO A 76 5.87 2.65 13.57
C PRO A 76 6.96 2.06 12.67
N ASN A 77 7.81 1.22 13.27
CA ASN A 77 8.82 0.43 12.57
C ASN A 77 8.51 -1.07 12.54
N CYS A 78 7.33 -1.46 13.05
CA CYS A 78 6.81 -2.81 12.98
C CYS A 78 5.32 -2.80 12.64
N TYR A 79 4.83 -3.93 12.13
CA TYR A 79 3.41 -4.23 11.92
C TYR A 79 3.08 -5.63 12.46
N ILE A 80 1.79 -5.94 12.60
CA ILE A 80 1.30 -7.25 13.07
C ILE A 80 0.67 -7.97 11.88
N ALA A 81 1.24 -9.12 11.51
CA ALA A 81 0.68 -9.96 10.46
C ALA A 81 -0.54 -10.76 10.95
N GLU A 82 -1.32 -11.32 10.01
CA GLU A 82 -2.52 -12.10 10.29
C GLU A 82 -2.26 -13.29 11.23
N ASN A 83 -1.08 -13.90 11.10
CA ASN A 83 -0.64 -15.03 11.93
C ASN A 83 -0.13 -14.61 13.33
N LEU A 84 -0.32 -13.34 13.69
CA LEU A 84 0.07 -12.70 14.94
C LEU A 84 1.58 -12.56 15.16
N ASP A 85 2.39 -12.69 14.11
CA ASP A 85 3.80 -12.33 14.17
C ASP A 85 3.93 -10.79 14.11
N VAL A 86 4.88 -10.26 14.88
CA VAL A 86 5.32 -8.87 14.78
C VAL A 86 6.50 -8.84 13.83
N LEU A 87 6.35 -8.19 12.68
CA LEU A 87 7.41 -8.04 11.68
C LEU A 87 7.88 -6.59 11.59
N THR A 88 9.14 -6.40 11.23
CA THR A 88 9.71 -5.08 10.96
C THR A 88 9.24 -4.55 9.60
N SER A 89 8.83 -3.27 9.55
CA SER A 89 8.43 -2.57 8.31
C SER A 89 9.59 -1.84 7.62
N ARG A 90 10.80 -1.92 8.20
CA ARG A 90 12.06 -1.42 7.67
C ARG A 90 13.21 -2.09 8.43
N LYS A 91 14.44 -1.86 8.00
CA LYS A 91 15.62 -2.14 8.83
C LYS A 91 15.50 -1.44 10.20
N VAL A 92 15.75 -2.16 11.29
CA VAL A 92 15.75 -1.63 12.67
C VAL A 92 17.10 -1.90 13.31
N HIS A 93 17.75 -0.85 13.84
CA HIS A 93 19.06 -1.00 14.47
C HIS A 93 18.96 -1.51 15.91
N LYS A 94 19.99 -2.24 16.34
CA LYS A 94 20.14 -2.68 17.73
C LYS A 94 19.89 -1.52 18.71
N GLY A 95 19.01 -1.73 19.68
CA GLY A 95 18.67 -0.75 20.70
C GLY A 95 17.55 0.22 20.33
N GLU A 96 17.07 0.22 19.08
CA GLU A 96 15.83 0.93 18.72
C GLU A 96 14.61 0.27 19.40
N GLU A 97 13.65 1.09 19.80
CA GLU A 97 12.35 0.63 20.28
C GLU A 97 11.53 0.07 19.12
N LEU A 98 10.92 -1.09 19.32
CA LEU A 98 9.99 -1.72 18.39
C LEU A 98 8.59 -1.22 18.71
N THR A 99 7.92 -0.67 17.70
CA THR A 99 6.61 0.00 17.86
C THR A 99 5.65 -0.38 16.75
N VAL A 100 4.36 -0.43 17.07
CA VAL A 100 3.26 -0.69 16.12
C VAL A 100 2.20 0.41 16.21
N MET A 101 1.28 0.46 15.24
CA MET A 101 0.14 1.37 15.31
C MET A 101 -1.09 0.65 15.87
N TYR A 102 -1.55 1.03 17.07
CA TYR A 102 -2.66 0.33 17.73
C TYR A 102 -4.04 0.60 17.10
N ASN A 103 -4.17 1.71 16.39
CA ASN A 103 -5.42 2.22 15.84
C ASN A 103 -5.42 2.19 14.31
N GLU A 104 -4.60 1.33 13.71
CA GLU A 104 -4.56 1.14 12.27
C GLU A 104 -5.84 0.47 11.76
N MET A 105 -6.36 1.02 10.67
CA MET A 105 -7.27 0.35 9.76
C MET A 105 -6.52 0.19 8.43
N PRO A 106 -6.12 -1.04 8.04
CA PRO A 106 -5.46 -1.27 6.76
C PRO A 106 -6.28 -0.69 5.60
N LEU A 107 -5.60 -0.08 4.62
CA LEU A 107 -6.27 0.59 3.50
C LEU A 107 -7.22 -0.36 2.76
N GLU A 108 -6.78 -1.57 2.45
CA GLU A 108 -7.62 -2.64 1.89
C GLU A 108 -8.94 -2.85 2.68
N LYS A 109 -8.84 -3.02 4.00
CA LYS A 109 -10.02 -3.25 4.87
C LYS A 109 -10.95 -2.03 4.86
N TYR A 110 -10.39 -0.82 4.81
CA TYR A 110 -11.15 0.43 4.68
C TYR A 110 -11.85 0.56 3.32
N MET A 111 -11.18 0.17 2.23
CA MET A 111 -11.78 0.22 0.89
C MET A 111 -12.90 -0.81 0.76
N LYS A 112 -12.69 -2.04 1.25
CA LYS A 112 -13.71 -3.11 1.28
C LYS A 112 -14.93 -2.76 2.15
N SER A 113 -14.79 -1.86 3.13
CA SER A 113 -15.93 -1.38 3.94
C SER A 113 -16.76 -0.27 3.28
N GLY A 114 -16.43 0.12 2.04
CA GLY A 114 -17.05 1.27 1.38
C GLY A 114 -16.55 2.59 1.95
N SER A 115 -15.29 2.63 2.40
CA SER A 115 -14.65 3.81 2.99
C SER A 115 -15.32 4.27 4.29
N ILE A 116 -15.84 3.31 5.08
CA ILE A 116 -16.48 3.56 6.38
C ILE A 116 -15.58 3.01 7.49
N LEU A 117 -15.22 3.87 8.44
CA LEU A 117 -14.52 3.45 9.64
C LEU A 117 -15.52 2.86 10.66
N PRO A 118 -15.15 1.78 11.38
CA PRO A 118 -15.93 1.26 12.47
C PRO A 118 -15.89 2.19 13.67
N ASP A 119 -16.86 2.02 14.57
CA ASP A 119 -16.92 2.76 15.83
C ASP A 119 -15.67 2.50 16.69
N TRP A 120 -15.14 3.57 17.29
CA TRP A 120 -14.01 3.49 18.21
C TRP A 120 -14.50 3.18 19.63
N ASP A 121 -13.78 2.30 20.32
CA ASP A 121 -14.03 2.03 21.73
C ASP A 121 -13.18 2.94 22.62
N GLU A 122 -13.84 3.87 23.32
CA GLU A 122 -13.17 4.86 24.16
C GLU A 122 -12.29 4.28 25.28
N ARG A 123 -12.49 3.01 25.68
CA ARG A 123 -11.60 2.34 26.66
C ARG A 123 -10.18 2.19 26.12
N ARG A 124 -10.04 2.15 24.79
CA ARG A 124 -8.76 2.10 24.08
C ARG A 124 -8.13 3.48 23.89
N SER A 125 -8.79 4.57 24.29
CA SER A 125 -8.27 5.93 24.09
C SER A 125 -7.13 6.28 25.04
N PHE A 126 -6.07 6.92 24.52
CA PHE A 126 -4.95 7.44 25.31
C PHE A 126 -4.26 8.63 24.64
N ASP A 127 -3.57 9.45 25.42
CA ASP A 127 -2.71 10.52 24.88
C ASP A 127 -1.36 9.90 24.47
N CYS A 128 -0.93 10.19 23.25
CA CYS A 128 0.26 9.62 22.61
C CYS A 128 1.50 10.45 22.92
N PHE A 129 2.58 9.75 23.29
CA PHE A 129 3.87 10.33 23.63
C PHE A 129 5.01 9.74 22.77
N CYS A 130 4.70 9.24 21.57
CA CYS A 130 5.67 8.56 20.69
C CYS A 130 6.80 9.46 20.16
N GLY A 131 6.63 10.80 20.20
CA GLY A 131 7.68 11.76 19.85
C GLY A 131 8.00 11.91 18.36
N THR A 132 7.37 11.13 17.46
CA THR A 132 7.54 11.31 16.01
C THR A 132 6.92 12.64 15.53
N PRO A 133 7.53 13.31 14.52
CA PRO A 133 6.93 14.48 13.87
C PRO A 133 5.52 14.25 13.29
N LYS A 134 5.14 13.00 13.02
CA LYS A 134 3.81 12.61 12.51
C LYS A 134 2.81 12.29 13.64
N CYS A 135 3.16 12.55 14.90
CA CYS A 135 2.30 12.25 16.04
C CYS A 135 0.93 12.95 15.94
N ILE A 136 -0.16 12.20 16.08
CA ILE A 136 -1.53 12.73 16.01
C ILE A 136 -2.07 13.22 17.37
N GLY A 137 -1.25 13.20 18.41
CA GLY A 137 -1.62 13.66 19.76
C GLY A 137 -2.44 12.62 20.52
N ARG A 138 -3.75 12.53 20.29
CA ARG A 138 -4.62 11.60 21.03
C ARG A 138 -5.06 10.43 20.15
N ILE A 139 -4.88 9.22 20.64
CA ILE A 139 -5.41 8.01 20.00
C ILE A 139 -6.82 7.80 20.50
N ASN A 140 -7.81 8.14 19.67
CA ASN A 140 -9.24 8.05 19.99
C ASN A 140 -10.12 7.73 18.78
N ARG A 141 -9.50 7.22 17.71
CA ARG A 141 -10.16 6.83 16.47
C ARG A 141 -9.24 5.91 15.68
N TYR A 142 -9.82 5.13 14.79
CA TYR A 142 -9.04 4.46 13.75
C TYR A 142 -8.42 5.49 12.80
N VAL A 143 -7.24 5.17 12.29
CA VAL A 143 -6.58 5.89 11.20
C VAL A 143 -6.31 4.92 10.07
N VAL A 144 -6.51 5.38 8.85
CA VAL A 144 -6.13 4.65 7.65
C VAL A 144 -4.77 5.20 7.22
N PRO A 145 -3.65 4.51 7.50
CA PRO A 145 -2.38 4.92 6.96
C PRO A 145 -2.44 4.75 5.45
N VAL A 146 -2.54 5.87 4.75
CA VAL A 146 -2.32 5.89 3.31
C VAL A 146 -0.82 6.05 3.14
N PRO A 147 -0.12 5.08 2.52
CA PRO A 147 1.28 5.27 2.18
C PRO A 147 1.41 6.56 1.38
N GLY A 148 2.28 7.47 1.83
CA GLY A 148 2.56 8.69 1.07
C GLY A 148 3.18 8.32 -0.27
N ASP A 149 3.02 9.18 -1.28
CA ASP A 149 3.76 9.03 -2.54
C ASP A 149 5.27 9.01 -2.21
N PRO A 150 5.94 7.87 -2.36
CA PRO A 150 7.32 7.72 -1.91
C PRO A 150 8.27 8.61 -2.70
N ASN A 151 7.89 9.09 -3.90
CA ASN A 151 8.77 9.91 -4.74
C ASN A 151 8.07 11.02 -5.51
N ILE A 152 7.15 11.75 -4.89
CA ILE A 152 6.58 12.97 -5.51
C ILE A 152 7.68 13.96 -5.97
N ASN A 153 8.88 13.89 -5.37
CA ASN A 153 10.06 14.67 -5.72
C ASN A 153 11.16 13.89 -6.48
N GLY A 154 11.00 12.59 -6.70
CA GLY A 154 11.97 11.74 -7.42
C GLY A 154 11.73 11.71 -8.93
N VAL A 155 10.58 12.20 -9.40
CA VAL A 155 10.25 12.29 -10.82
C VAL A 155 9.97 13.74 -11.26
N ARG A 156 10.07 14.01 -12.55
CA ARG A 156 9.64 15.27 -13.17
C ARG A 156 8.91 15.00 -14.47
N MET A 157 7.90 15.82 -14.75
CA MET A 157 7.31 15.85 -16.07
C MET A 157 8.21 16.60 -17.05
N GLY A 158 8.30 16.12 -18.29
CA GLY A 158 8.94 16.79 -19.41
C GLY A 158 8.12 16.61 -20.69
N ALA A 159 8.51 17.33 -21.74
CA ALA A 159 7.95 17.14 -23.07
C ALA A 159 8.79 16.13 -23.85
N VAL A 160 8.11 15.25 -24.58
CA VAL A 160 8.70 14.22 -25.42
C VAL A 160 8.16 14.41 -26.83
N GLU A 161 9.05 14.60 -27.79
CA GLU A 161 8.67 14.88 -29.18
C GLU A 161 7.74 13.77 -29.70
N ARG A 162 6.57 14.17 -30.24
CA ARG A 162 5.49 13.30 -30.77
C ARG A 162 4.82 12.35 -29.77
N ARG A 163 5.28 12.26 -28.51
CA ARG A 163 4.63 11.49 -27.44
C ARG A 163 3.96 12.36 -26.38
N GLY A 164 4.14 13.68 -26.48
CA GLY A 164 3.47 14.64 -25.60
C GLY A 164 4.22 14.82 -24.28
N ARG A 165 3.62 14.41 -23.18
CA ARG A 165 4.25 14.50 -21.84
C ARG A 165 4.93 13.17 -21.54
N GLY A 166 6.01 13.20 -20.78
CA GLY A 166 6.66 12.00 -20.25
C GLY A 166 7.20 12.27 -18.86
N MET A 167 7.38 11.21 -18.09
CA MET A 167 7.95 11.27 -16.75
C MET A 167 9.42 10.90 -16.81
N PHE A 168 10.26 11.64 -16.09
CA PHE A 168 11.70 11.49 -16.06
C PHE A 168 12.20 11.36 -14.64
N ALA A 169 13.22 10.54 -14.44
CA ALA A 169 13.86 10.40 -13.15
C ALA A 169 14.63 11.68 -12.76
N ARG A 170 14.45 12.19 -11.54
CA ARG A 170 15.26 13.29 -10.96
C ARG A 170 16.49 12.77 -10.21
N ARG A 171 16.50 11.49 -9.87
CA ARG A 171 17.59 10.78 -9.18
C ARG A 171 17.71 9.37 -9.75
N LYS A 172 18.77 8.67 -9.37
CA LYS A 172 18.89 7.25 -9.67
C LYS A 172 17.81 6.46 -8.92
N PHE A 173 17.14 5.55 -9.61
CA PHE A 173 16.33 4.48 -9.03
C PHE A 173 17.05 3.16 -9.20
N LEU A 174 17.06 2.32 -8.18
CA LEU A 174 17.60 0.97 -8.25
C LEU A 174 16.54 0.00 -8.77
N LYS A 175 16.98 -1.11 -9.37
CA LYS A 175 16.06 -2.20 -9.70
C LYS A 175 15.24 -2.63 -8.46
N GLY A 176 13.93 -2.76 -8.65
CA GLY A 176 12.96 -3.13 -7.62
C GLY A 176 12.44 -1.96 -6.80
N GLU A 177 12.96 -0.76 -7.01
CA GLU A 177 12.54 0.41 -6.26
C GLU A 177 11.18 0.92 -6.74
N LEU A 178 10.26 1.16 -5.78
CA LEU A 178 8.97 1.80 -6.02
C LEU A 178 9.21 3.25 -6.46
N ILE A 179 8.74 3.60 -7.65
CA ILE A 179 8.84 4.94 -8.25
C ILE A 179 7.64 5.77 -7.82
N GLU A 180 6.42 5.27 -8.00
CA GLU A 180 5.20 5.99 -7.68
C GLU A 180 4.10 5.03 -7.26
N ARG A 181 3.27 5.45 -6.29
CA ARG A 181 2.02 4.78 -5.92
C ARG A 181 0.89 5.78 -6.05
N ALA A 182 -0.11 5.47 -6.88
CA ALA A 182 -1.20 6.38 -7.17
C ALA A 182 -2.58 5.71 -7.00
N PRO A 183 -3.59 6.44 -6.48
CA PRO A 183 -4.95 5.94 -6.40
C PRO A 183 -5.59 5.81 -7.77
N VAL A 184 -6.59 4.93 -7.90
CA VAL A 184 -7.35 4.76 -9.14
C VAL A 184 -8.83 5.07 -8.96
N ILE A 185 -9.47 5.53 -10.03
CA ILE A 185 -10.92 5.58 -10.15
C ILE A 185 -11.35 4.39 -10.99
N ALA A 186 -11.84 3.34 -10.33
CA ALA A 186 -12.41 2.17 -10.99
C ALA A 186 -13.78 2.49 -11.61
N LEU A 187 -13.94 2.12 -12.88
CA LEU A 187 -15.14 2.29 -13.69
C LEU A 187 -15.71 0.91 -13.99
N ASN A 188 -16.87 0.62 -13.42
CA ASN A 188 -17.54 -0.65 -13.69
C ASN A 188 -18.10 -0.73 -15.12
N GLU A 189 -18.56 -1.91 -15.51
CA GLU A 189 -19.12 -2.21 -16.84
C GLU A 189 -20.27 -1.29 -17.28
N LYS A 190 -20.99 -0.66 -16.34
CA LYS A 190 -22.07 0.28 -16.66
C LYS A 190 -21.53 1.69 -16.93
N GLN A 191 -20.41 2.06 -16.33
CA GLN A 191 -19.79 3.38 -16.44
C GLN A 191 -18.82 3.47 -17.63
N TRP A 192 -18.01 2.43 -17.86
CA TRP A 192 -17.02 2.40 -18.92
C TRP A 192 -17.57 2.72 -20.33
N PRO A 193 -18.77 2.25 -20.74
CA PRO A 193 -19.32 2.56 -22.05
C PRO A 193 -19.55 4.05 -22.33
N PHE A 194 -19.64 4.87 -21.28
CA PHE A 194 -19.74 6.33 -21.39
C PHE A 194 -18.35 6.97 -21.37
N ALA A 195 -17.47 6.57 -20.44
CA ALA A 195 -16.11 7.09 -20.33
C ALA A 195 -15.27 6.84 -21.59
N GLN A 196 -15.42 5.65 -22.20
CA GLN A 196 -14.69 5.27 -23.42
C GLN A 196 -14.98 6.16 -24.65
N LYS A 197 -16.05 6.97 -24.59
CA LYS A 197 -16.43 7.92 -25.66
C LYS A 197 -15.80 9.29 -25.48
N THR A 198 -15.04 9.47 -24.39
CA THR A 198 -14.36 10.72 -24.04
C THR A 198 -12.86 10.56 -24.17
N ILE A 199 -12.12 11.65 -23.97
CA ILE A 199 -10.66 11.65 -23.93
C ILE A 199 -10.09 10.71 -22.86
N LEU A 200 -10.87 10.35 -21.83
CA LEU A 200 -10.44 9.42 -20.79
C LEU A 200 -10.11 8.03 -21.31
N SER A 201 -10.62 7.64 -22.48
CA SER A 201 -10.23 6.36 -23.12
C SER A 201 -8.75 6.25 -23.42
N ASP A 202 -8.05 7.37 -23.66
CA ASP A 202 -6.62 7.38 -23.94
C ASP A 202 -5.75 7.28 -22.67
N TYR A 203 -6.37 7.33 -21.49
CA TYR A 203 -5.70 7.36 -20.17
C TYR A 203 -6.18 6.24 -19.23
N ALA A 204 -7.06 5.37 -19.73
CA ALA A 204 -7.62 4.26 -18.98
C ALA A 204 -6.73 3.03 -19.09
N PHE A 205 -6.69 2.27 -18.02
CA PHE A 205 -6.06 0.96 -17.92
C PHE A 205 -7.16 -0.09 -17.81
N ASP A 206 -6.86 -1.30 -18.29
CA ASP A 206 -7.64 -2.48 -17.92
C ASP A 206 -7.55 -2.67 -16.39
N TRP A 207 -8.61 -3.18 -15.76
CA TRP A 207 -8.68 -3.29 -14.30
C TRP A 207 -9.58 -4.46 -13.88
N GLY A 208 -9.22 -5.11 -12.77
CA GLY A 208 -9.94 -6.26 -12.22
C GLY A 208 -9.19 -7.58 -12.45
N GLU A 209 -9.59 -8.64 -11.76
CA GLU A 209 -8.87 -9.93 -11.81
C GLU A 209 -8.85 -10.54 -13.23
N HIS A 210 -9.78 -10.13 -14.08
CA HIS A 210 -9.96 -10.63 -15.43
C HIS A 210 -10.06 -9.50 -16.47
N ASP A 211 -9.50 -8.32 -16.16
CA ASP A 211 -9.55 -7.14 -17.02
C ASP A 211 -10.98 -6.72 -17.40
N GLU A 212 -11.95 -6.97 -16.52
CA GLU A 212 -13.37 -6.78 -16.80
C GLU A 212 -13.87 -5.34 -16.57
N GLN A 213 -13.05 -4.52 -15.91
CA GLN A 213 -13.32 -3.11 -15.61
C GLN A 213 -12.25 -2.23 -16.28
N ALA A 214 -12.44 -0.92 -16.16
CA ALA A 214 -11.43 0.05 -16.55
C ALA A 214 -11.08 0.93 -15.35
N ALA A 215 -9.84 1.37 -15.25
CA ALA A 215 -9.41 2.30 -14.21
C ALA A 215 -8.79 3.56 -14.82
N ILE A 216 -9.09 4.72 -14.25
CA ILE A 216 -8.30 5.93 -14.48
C ILE A 216 -7.31 6.05 -13.34
N ALA A 217 -6.02 5.89 -13.64
CA ALA A 217 -4.97 6.10 -12.66
C ALA A 217 -4.78 7.60 -12.41
N LEU A 218 -4.67 7.98 -11.14
CA LEU A 218 -4.37 9.35 -10.74
C LEU A 218 -2.85 9.53 -10.65
N GLY A 219 -2.38 10.56 -9.92
CA GLY A 219 -0.96 10.90 -9.87
C GLY A 219 -0.41 11.20 -11.27
N TYR A 220 0.75 10.66 -11.59
CA TYR A 220 1.38 10.68 -12.91
C TYR A 220 1.29 9.33 -13.64
N VAL A 221 0.66 8.29 -13.08
CA VAL A 221 0.58 6.95 -13.69
C VAL A 221 0.05 7.01 -15.12
N SER A 222 -1.06 7.71 -15.36
CA SER A 222 -1.62 7.91 -16.72
C SER A 222 -0.76 8.80 -17.64
N ILE A 223 0.40 9.29 -17.18
CA ILE A 223 1.33 10.13 -17.97
C ILE A 223 2.61 9.36 -18.38
N TYR A 224 2.92 8.21 -17.77
CA TYR A 224 4.07 7.42 -18.20
C TYR A 224 3.87 6.92 -19.62
N ASN A 225 4.89 7.11 -20.46
CA ASN A 225 4.84 6.71 -21.86
C ASN A 225 5.11 5.22 -22.04
N HIS A 226 4.62 4.71 -23.17
CA HIS A 226 4.89 3.35 -23.60
C HIS A 226 6.33 3.15 -24.11
N SER A 227 6.93 2.02 -23.76
CA SER A 227 8.06 1.41 -24.47
C SER A 227 7.90 -0.11 -24.51
N TYR A 228 8.30 -0.72 -25.64
CA TYR A 228 8.45 -2.17 -25.78
C TYR A 228 9.72 -2.71 -25.10
N SER A 229 10.61 -1.82 -24.66
CA SER A 229 11.74 -2.11 -23.79
C SER A 229 11.67 -1.17 -22.59
N PRO A 230 10.66 -1.34 -21.72
CA PRO A 230 10.41 -0.43 -20.62
C PRO A 230 11.54 -0.50 -19.58
N ASN A 231 11.59 0.49 -18.70
CA ASN A 231 12.48 0.50 -17.54
C ASN A 231 11.70 0.48 -16.21
N ALA A 232 10.37 0.56 -16.27
CA ALA A 232 9.47 0.34 -15.15
C ALA A 232 8.31 -0.60 -15.53
N GLN A 233 7.68 -1.20 -14.52
CA GLN A 233 6.48 -2.02 -14.63
C GLN A 233 5.35 -1.36 -13.83
N LEU A 234 4.12 -1.50 -14.33
CA LEU A 234 2.92 -1.12 -13.61
C LEU A 234 2.38 -2.35 -12.87
N GLU A 235 2.08 -2.21 -11.59
CA GLU A 235 1.47 -3.23 -10.74
C GLU A 235 0.12 -2.74 -10.20
N GLU A 236 -0.88 -3.62 -10.19
CA GLU A 236 -2.25 -3.30 -9.78
C GLU A 236 -2.54 -3.85 -8.39
N LEU A 237 -2.91 -2.97 -7.47
CA LEU A 237 -3.33 -3.32 -6.12
C LEU A 237 -4.86 -3.21 -6.06
N LEU A 238 -5.54 -4.21 -6.63
CA LEU A 238 -6.99 -4.21 -6.85
C LEU A 238 -7.77 -3.94 -5.55
N ASP A 239 -7.35 -4.58 -4.46
CA ASP A 239 -7.98 -4.50 -3.15
C ASP A 239 -7.81 -3.15 -2.45
N GLU A 240 -6.80 -2.38 -2.85
CA GLU A 240 -6.52 -1.04 -2.31
C GLU A 240 -7.01 0.10 -3.21
N LEU A 241 -7.47 -0.22 -4.43
CA LEU A 241 -7.70 0.76 -5.51
C LEU A 241 -6.46 1.64 -5.76
N MET A 242 -5.29 1.01 -5.86
CA MET A 242 -4.02 1.68 -6.11
C MET A 242 -3.29 1.02 -7.30
N MET A 243 -2.41 1.78 -7.94
CA MET A 243 -1.41 1.27 -8.88
C MET A 243 -0.02 1.70 -8.43
N GLU A 244 0.97 0.86 -8.71
CA GLU A 244 2.37 1.11 -8.43
C GLU A 244 3.21 1.06 -9.70
N VAL A 245 4.16 1.98 -9.83
CA VAL A 245 5.18 1.97 -10.87
C VAL A 245 6.50 1.58 -10.23
N VAL A 246 7.06 0.43 -10.62
CA VAL A 246 8.27 -0.15 -10.00
C VAL A 246 9.39 -0.25 -11.03
N ALA A 247 10.61 0.12 -10.66
CA ALA A 247 11.77 0.02 -11.55
C ALA A 247 12.13 -1.45 -11.82
N ILE A 248 12.20 -1.89 -13.08
CA ILE A 248 12.61 -3.27 -13.43
C ILE A 248 14.12 -3.41 -13.70
N ARG A 249 14.81 -2.27 -13.78
CA ARG A 249 16.26 -2.14 -13.80
C ARG A 249 16.64 -0.79 -13.17
N ASP A 250 17.93 -0.56 -12.94
CA ASP A 250 18.41 0.77 -12.59
C ASP A 250 17.97 1.80 -13.64
N ILE A 251 17.49 2.95 -13.17
CA ILE A 251 17.09 4.11 -13.98
C ILE A 251 17.97 5.29 -13.56
N GLU A 252 18.69 5.88 -14.51
CA GLU A 252 19.61 6.97 -14.22
C GLU A 252 18.88 8.33 -14.18
N PRO A 253 19.44 9.36 -13.50
CA PRO A 253 18.88 10.71 -13.55
C PRO A 253 18.69 11.19 -14.99
N ASP A 254 17.59 11.92 -15.23
CA ASP A 254 17.12 12.45 -16.51
C ASP A 254 16.73 11.40 -17.57
N GLU A 255 16.75 10.10 -17.24
CA GLU A 255 16.18 9.07 -18.09
C GLU A 255 14.64 9.13 -18.09
N GLU A 256 14.01 8.95 -19.27
CA GLU A 256 12.55 8.83 -19.37
C GLU A 256 12.10 7.50 -18.76
N ILE A 257 11.17 7.56 -17.82
CA ILE A 257 10.55 6.38 -17.22
C ILE A 257 9.40 5.95 -18.12
N THR A 258 9.45 4.70 -18.58
CA THR A 258 8.47 4.14 -19.51
C THR A 258 7.99 2.78 -19.03
N ILE A 259 6.71 2.51 -19.29
CA ILE A 259 6.03 1.27 -18.98
C ILE A 259 5.60 0.55 -20.26
N ASN A 260 5.21 -0.71 -20.18
CA ASN A 260 4.60 -1.42 -21.30
C ASN A 260 3.06 -1.35 -21.17
N TYR A 261 2.36 -0.79 -22.17
CA TYR A 261 0.90 -0.67 -22.12
C TYR A 261 0.19 -2.01 -22.32
N ASN A 262 0.93 -3.07 -22.65
CA ASN A 262 0.42 -4.44 -22.63
C ASN A 262 0.37 -5.06 -21.22
N GLY A 263 0.73 -4.29 -20.18
CA GLY A 263 0.85 -4.74 -18.78
C GLY A 263 2.17 -5.47 -18.52
N ASP A 264 2.40 -6.58 -19.21
CA ASP A 264 3.63 -7.37 -19.10
C ASP A 264 4.82 -6.65 -19.78
N PRO A 265 5.91 -6.35 -19.06
CA PRO A 265 7.11 -5.72 -19.62
C PRO A 265 7.69 -6.42 -20.85
N ALA A 266 7.55 -7.74 -20.96
CA ALA A 266 8.08 -8.54 -22.06
C ALA A 266 7.14 -8.61 -23.28
N LYS A 267 5.87 -8.26 -23.14
CA LYS A 267 4.84 -8.46 -24.16
C LYS A 267 4.97 -7.46 -25.32
N GLN A 268 4.94 -7.98 -26.55
CA GLN A 268 5.22 -7.23 -27.78
C GLN A 268 3.97 -7.08 -28.68
N ASP A 269 2.78 -7.22 -28.11
CA ASP A 269 1.55 -7.15 -28.89
C ASP A 269 1.37 -5.75 -29.49
N PRO A 270 0.84 -5.65 -30.74
CA PRO A 270 0.56 -4.36 -31.36
C PRO A 270 -0.48 -3.57 -30.56
N LEU A 271 -0.19 -2.28 -30.36
CA LEU A 271 -1.08 -1.36 -29.65
C LEU A 271 -1.96 -0.57 -30.62
N TRP A 272 -3.00 0.08 -30.10
CA TRP A 272 -3.99 0.81 -30.89
C TRP A 272 -3.41 1.98 -31.70
N PHE A 273 -2.18 2.41 -31.39
CA PHE A 273 -1.45 3.48 -32.09
C PHE A 273 -0.28 3.00 -32.98
N THR A 274 -0.01 1.70 -33.09
CA THR A 274 1.12 1.17 -33.89
C THR A 274 0.74 0.68 -35.31
N GLU A 275 -0.55 0.77 -35.71
CA GLU A 275 -1.16 0.30 -36.98
C GLU A 275 -1.13 -1.25 -37.16
N GLN A 276 -2.19 -2.02 -37.42
CA GLN A 276 -3.56 -1.81 -37.90
C GLN A 276 -4.60 -2.34 -36.89
N ALA A 277 -5.24 -1.47 -36.11
CA ALA A 277 -6.43 -1.88 -35.36
C ALA A 277 -7.56 -2.26 -36.37
N PRO A 278 -8.26 -3.40 -36.23
CA PRO A 278 -9.41 -3.69 -37.08
C PRO A 278 -10.42 -2.55 -36.92
N LYS A 279 -10.83 -1.96 -38.04
CA LYS A 279 -11.81 -0.86 -38.09
C LYS A 279 -12.97 -1.18 -37.13
N ARG A 280 -13.21 -0.31 -36.14
CA ARG A 280 -14.40 -0.34 -35.27
C ARG A 280 -15.62 -0.67 -36.16
N ARG A 281 -16.30 -1.80 -35.88
CA ARG A 281 -17.51 -2.22 -36.59
C ARG A 281 -18.55 -1.10 -36.52
N THR A 282 -18.63 -0.27 -37.56
CA THR A 282 -19.79 0.59 -37.75
C THR A 282 -20.97 -0.31 -38.09
N ARG A 283 -21.91 -0.44 -37.15
CA ARG A 283 -23.21 -1.09 -37.37
C ARG A 283 -23.86 -0.37 -38.57
N LYS A 284 -23.97 -1.05 -39.72
CA LYS A 284 -24.79 -0.58 -40.84
C LYS A 284 -26.20 -0.36 -40.29
N ARG A 285 -26.70 0.88 -40.35
CA ARG A 285 -28.13 1.15 -40.26
C ARG A 285 -28.76 0.52 -41.50
N GLY A 286 -29.43 -0.62 -41.33
CA GLY A 286 -30.35 -1.12 -42.33
C GLY A 286 -31.52 -0.16 -42.42
N SER A 287 -31.66 0.49 -43.57
CA SER A 287 -32.88 1.17 -43.98
C SER A 287 -33.94 0.11 -44.28
N SER A 288 -35.00 0.09 -43.48
CA SER A 288 -36.25 -0.58 -43.83
C SER A 288 -37.03 0.31 -44.80
N HIS A 289 -37.22 -0.17 -46.02
CA HIS A 289 -38.40 0.14 -46.83
C HIS A 289 -39.39 -1.02 -46.68
#